data_AF-A0A1I6TY25-F1
#
_entry.id   AF-A0A1I6TY25-F1
#
_cell.length_a   1.000
_cell.length_b   1.000
_cell.length_c   1.000
_cell.angle_alpha   90.00
_cell.angle_beta   90.00
_cell.angle_gamma   90.00
#
_symmetry.space_group_name_H-M   'P 1'
#
loop_
_entity.id
_entity.type
_entity.pdbx_description
1 polymer ?
#
loop_
_entity_poly.entity_id
_entity_poly.type
_entity_poly.pdbx_seq_one_letter_code
_entity_poly.pdbx_strand_id
1 'polypeptide(L)'
;MTDTATETGRPATAPPAPVAPGPLRRFGPPLLMLSAVVPPLMMLREVLRYPQMHFYDYWWVLLDITGPDGSLRPEALLGFRNEHPFVLPSLLFWLSARFGHGLNQPLGLVVLAMGVGCVLLVRAMLPEHLGAWQRAGLVAASSTLVFNPHGIHNYVRSMSGASWILAMLLVLGALLAMHREHRVIAVVLGLLASISYGTSFAVWPALALVARLRGDRRKWIATPLVVGVVVVAAWLVLRGPQGGGGSSPTDDPAQAMLAGLSMLGMVWTGTEPAIALLAGVAGIGVLVLHAQQSEAERRVAAPWWGLALYALGCAVMISGSRAAFGETAGLQSRYNSMTAALWIAVLVIVVAWARWPRFRAVAVGGTVLATVALGAPMAQSVRADAPNQQLLAVAARIGHPDAFTDRFPSPEQLLPRLRALGHYPFSPEFSLGCPDGLTVGDRVSTADWRTPSVDSLREPRPDGRDVVLNVETDQVQGGARMLKGWAISGIERARCAAVLDQSGTVVGGGVVDIPRSDAEAVTPGIESGLGFQAVAPARPGPLRVAFQFPDGWWIRPLTEKPQVAR
;
A
#
# COMPACT_ATOMS: atom_id res chain seq x y z
N MET A 1 -15.64 -28.68 -89.05
CA MET A 1 -15.27 -27.25 -89.07
C MET A 1 -16.13 -26.57 -88.03
N THR A 2 -15.56 -26.32 -86.86
CA THR A 2 -16.16 -25.55 -85.76
C THR A 2 -15.01 -24.75 -85.14
N ASP A 3 -15.15 -23.43 -85.23
CA ASP A 3 -14.17 -22.43 -84.82
C ASP A 3 -13.86 -22.50 -83.33
N THR A 4 -12.57 -22.59 -83.01
CA THR A 4 -12.04 -22.41 -81.66
C THR A 4 -11.49 -20.99 -81.57
N ALA A 5 -12.28 -20.10 -80.97
CA ALA A 5 -11.84 -18.73 -80.69
C ALA A 5 -10.88 -18.72 -79.49
N THR A 6 -9.63 -18.37 -79.75
CA THR A 6 -8.56 -18.16 -78.78
C THR A 6 -8.85 -16.91 -77.94
N GLU A 7 -9.27 -17.11 -76.69
CA GLU A 7 -9.46 -16.04 -75.70
C GLU A 7 -8.09 -15.48 -75.29
N THR A 8 -7.78 -14.28 -75.77
CA THR A 8 -6.52 -13.57 -75.56
C THR A 8 -6.57 -12.80 -74.24
N GLY A 9 -5.64 -13.15 -73.34
CA GLY A 9 -4.96 -12.28 -72.37
C GLY A 9 -5.78 -11.25 -71.60
N ARG A 10 -6.33 -11.63 -70.43
CA ARG A 10 -6.60 -10.65 -69.36
C ARG A 10 -5.28 -10.18 -68.75
N PRO A 11 -4.95 -8.88 -68.77
CA PRO A 11 -3.76 -8.35 -68.10
C PRO A 11 -3.90 -8.58 -66.58
N ALA A 12 -2.88 -9.19 -65.98
CA ALA A 12 -2.80 -9.38 -64.54
C ALA A 12 -2.82 -8.02 -63.83
N THR A 13 -3.90 -7.74 -63.10
CA THR A 13 -4.04 -6.55 -62.27
C THR A 13 -2.89 -6.51 -61.26
N ALA A 14 -2.05 -5.49 -61.36
CA ALA A 14 -0.95 -5.29 -60.41
C ALA A 14 -1.50 -5.29 -58.98
N PRO A 15 -0.85 -5.99 -58.03
CA PRO A 15 -1.31 -6.03 -56.65
C PRO A 15 -1.39 -4.60 -56.09
N PRO A 16 -2.49 -4.22 -55.43
CA PRO A 16 -2.65 -2.89 -54.87
C PRO A 16 -1.48 -2.58 -53.94
N ALA A 17 -0.90 -1.39 -54.09
CA ALA A 17 0.19 -0.93 -53.25
C ALA A 17 -0.22 -1.01 -51.76
N PRO A 18 0.66 -1.49 -50.87
CA PRO A 18 0.33 -1.62 -49.45
C PRO A 18 -0.03 -0.25 -48.88
N VAL A 19 -1.29 -0.09 -48.49
CA VAL A 19 -1.78 1.13 -47.85
C VAL A 19 -0.99 1.34 -46.55
N ALA A 20 -0.27 2.47 -46.47
CA ALA A 20 0.49 2.81 -45.29
C ALA A 20 -0.42 2.78 -44.05
N PRO A 21 -0.01 2.12 -42.95
CA PRO A 21 -0.84 2.06 -41.75
C PRO A 21 -1.07 3.47 -41.21
N GLY A 22 -2.35 3.83 -41.00
CA GLY A 22 -2.72 5.12 -40.46
C GLY A 22 -2.06 5.41 -39.09
N PRO A 23 -1.92 6.69 -38.70
CA PRO A 23 -1.15 7.12 -37.52
C PRO A 23 -1.60 6.43 -36.23
N LEU A 24 -2.90 6.15 -36.06
CA LEU A 24 -3.45 5.41 -34.92
C LEU A 24 -2.88 4.00 -34.77
N ARG A 25 -2.65 3.28 -35.87
CA ARG A 25 -2.05 1.93 -35.81
C ARG A 25 -0.57 1.98 -35.44
N ARG A 26 0.12 3.07 -35.76
CA ARG A 26 1.55 3.27 -35.49
C ARG A 26 1.81 3.77 -34.06
N PHE A 27 1.06 4.78 -33.61
CA PHE A 27 1.31 5.46 -32.32
C PHE A 27 0.41 4.98 -31.19
N GLY A 28 -0.70 4.30 -31.50
CA GLY A 28 -1.65 3.84 -30.50
C GLY A 28 -1.08 2.87 -29.46
N PRO A 29 -0.38 1.77 -29.83
CA PRO A 29 0.21 0.87 -28.84
C PRO A 29 1.27 1.53 -27.95
N PRO A 30 2.21 2.35 -28.45
CA PRO A 30 3.10 3.13 -27.61
C PRO A 30 2.39 4.07 -26.63
N LEU A 31 1.35 4.78 -27.07
CA LEU A 31 0.55 5.66 -26.19
C LEU A 31 -0.17 4.87 -25.09
N LEU A 32 -0.76 3.72 -25.44
CA LEU A 32 -1.37 2.82 -24.47
C LEU A 32 -0.34 2.21 -23.51
N MET A 33 0.86 1.91 -23.99
CA MET A 33 1.96 1.46 -23.12
C MET A 33 2.40 2.58 -22.16
N LEU A 34 2.44 3.83 -22.63
CA LEU A 34 2.80 4.99 -21.81
C LEU A 34 1.78 5.25 -20.70
N SER A 35 0.50 4.91 -20.90
CA SER A 35 -0.50 5.03 -19.84
C SER A 35 -0.21 4.13 -18.62
N ALA A 36 0.62 3.09 -18.78
CA ALA A 36 1.11 2.28 -17.66
C ALA A 36 1.96 3.08 -16.65
N VAL A 37 2.40 4.29 -17.00
CA VAL A 37 3.12 5.21 -16.09
C VAL A 37 2.15 5.99 -15.18
N VAL A 38 0.86 6.10 -15.55
CA VAL A 38 -0.10 6.88 -14.76
C VAL A 38 -0.33 6.28 -13.36
N PRO A 39 -0.60 4.96 -13.18
CA PRO A 39 -0.77 4.39 -11.85
C PRO A 39 0.42 4.60 -10.88
N PRO A 40 1.70 4.36 -11.26
CA PRO A 40 2.82 4.63 -10.37
C PRO A 40 2.99 6.13 -10.08
N LEU A 41 2.68 7.04 -11.00
CA LEU A 41 2.72 8.49 -10.70
C LEU A 41 1.63 8.91 -9.71
N MET A 42 0.44 8.33 -9.81
CA MET A 42 -0.62 8.54 -8.82
C MET A 42 -0.18 8.00 -7.45
N MET A 43 0.41 6.80 -7.40
CA MET A 43 0.90 6.22 -6.16
C MET A 43 2.09 7.01 -5.58
N LEU A 44 2.98 7.55 -6.43
CA LEU A 44 4.07 8.42 -6.02
C LEU A 44 3.53 9.65 -5.28
N ARG A 45 2.48 10.28 -5.82
CA ARG A 45 1.82 11.41 -5.16
C ARG A 45 1.25 11.01 -3.79
N GLU A 46 0.68 9.81 -3.65
CA GLU A 46 0.21 9.32 -2.36
C GLU A 46 1.36 9.13 -1.37
N VAL A 47 2.44 8.45 -1.78
CA VAL A 47 3.63 8.21 -0.95
C VAL A 47 4.25 9.52 -0.44
N LEU A 48 4.42 10.51 -1.32
CA LEU A 48 5.03 11.80 -0.97
C LEU A 48 4.16 12.67 -0.05
N ARG A 49 2.85 12.44 -0.02
CA ARG A 49 1.90 13.18 0.84
C ARG A 49 1.62 12.48 2.16
N TYR A 50 1.92 11.18 2.24
CA TYR A 50 1.65 10.40 3.44
C TYR A 50 2.66 10.72 4.56
N PRO A 51 2.30 10.50 5.85
CA PRO A 51 3.18 10.82 6.96
C PRO A 51 4.55 10.16 6.89
N GLN A 52 5.55 10.86 7.44
CA GLN A 52 6.94 10.42 7.49
C GLN A 52 7.19 9.36 8.57
N MET A 53 6.36 9.28 9.61
CA MET A 53 6.48 8.30 10.68
C MET A 53 6.02 6.91 10.21
N HIS A 54 6.75 5.86 10.64
CA HIS A 54 6.42 4.47 10.33
C HIS A 54 5.27 3.90 11.18
N PHE A 55 4.85 2.67 10.87
CA PHE A 55 3.64 2.04 11.39
C PHE A 55 3.95 0.84 12.30
N TYR A 56 2.93 0.37 13.02
CA TYR A 56 3.03 -0.64 14.08
C TYR A 56 4.03 -1.79 13.85
N ASP A 57 3.90 -2.55 12.75
CA ASP A 57 4.75 -3.73 12.50
C ASP A 57 6.24 -3.38 12.30
N TYR A 58 6.54 -2.15 11.87
CA TYR A 58 7.92 -1.66 11.74
C TYR A 58 8.62 -1.56 13.10
N TRP A 59 7.89 -1.14 14.15
CA TRP A 59 8.44 -0.87 15.48
C TRP A 59 8.88 -2.14 16.21
N TRP A 60 7.95 -3.07 16.41
CA TRP A 60 8.10 -4.44 15.94
C TRP A 60 9.52 -4.91 15.66
N VAL A 61 9.79 -4.90 14.37
CA VAL A 61 10.99 -5.43 13.77
C VAL A 61 12.22 -4.66 14.21
N LEU A 62 12.14 -3.32 14.25
CA LEU A 62 13.27 -2.49 14.62
C LEU A 62 13.74 -2.75 16.06
N LEU A 63 12.82 -2.97 17.00
CA LEU A 63 13.12 -3.29 18.39
C LEU A 63 13.99 -4.55 18.53
N ASP A 64 13.69 -5.59 17.76
CA ASP A 64 14.40 -6.86 17.82
C ASP A 64 15.80 -6.76 17.22
N ILE A 65 15.88 -6.17 16.03
CA ILE A 65 17.10 -6.18 15.23
C ILE A 65 18.07 -5.05 15.57
N THR A 66 17.69 -4.14 16.48
CA THR A 66 18.51 -2.97 16.84
C THR A 66 18.96 -3.03 18.28
N GLY A 67 20.28 -2.92 18.48
CA GLY A 67 20.90 -2.75 19.80
C GLY A 67 20.52 -1.41 20.46
N PRO A 68 20.75 -1.26 21.78
CA PRO A 68 20.49 0.00 22.49
C PRO A 68 21.23 1.22 21.91
N ASP A 69 22.37 0.99 21.27
CA ASP A 69 23.25 1.98 20.63
C ASP A 69 22.88 2.25 19.15
N GLY A 70 21.84 1.60 18.63
CA GLY A 70 21.46 1.69 17.21
C GLY A 70 22.17 0.69 16.29
N SER A 71 23.06 -0.17 16.80
CA SER A 71 23.74 -1.18 15.97
C SER A 71 22.76 -2.24 15.46
N LEU A 72 23.07 -2.83 14.30
CA LEU A 72 22.36 -4.03 13.86
C LEU A 72 22.71 -5.20 14.77
N ARG A 73 21.73 -6.06 15.03
CA ARG A 73 21.86 -7.37 15.68
C ARG A 73 21.67 -8.47 14.63
N PRO A 74 22.74 -8.94 13.97
CA PRO A 74 22.62 -9.86 12.83
C PRO A 74 21.92 -11.16 13.20
N GLU A 75 22.09 -11.65 14.43
CA GLU A 75 21.45 -12.86 14.94
C GLU A 75 19.92 -12.72 14.99
N ALA A 76 19.41 -11.51 15.23
CA ALA A 76 17.97 -11.24 15.29
C ALA A 76 17.32 -11.14 13.90
N LEU A 77 18.10 -11.02 12.81
CA LEU A 77 17.56 -10.99 11.44
C LEU A 77 16.89 -12.32 11.06
N LEU A 78 17.38 -13.44 11.61
CA LEU A 78 16.80 -14.76 11.42
C LEU A 78 15.60 -15.01 12.35
N GLY A 79 15.23 -14.01 13.15
CA GLY A 79 14.05 -14.02 13.99
C GLY A 79 12.75 -14.13 13.18
N PHE A 80 11.71 -14.60 13.87
CA PHE A 80 10.40 -14.81 13.28
C PHE A 80 9.49 -13.64 13.63
N ARG A 81 8.83 -13.07 12.62
CA ARG A 81 7.80 -12.03 12.77
C ARG A 81 6.57 -12.43 11.98
N ASN A 82 5.39 -12.26 12.58
CA ASN A 82 4.14 -12.79 12.02
C ASN A 82 4.24 -14.28 11.67
N GLU A 83 4.88 -15.04 12.56
CA GLU A 83 5.14 -16.48 12.43
C GLU A 83 6.08 -16.89 11.30
N HIS A 84 6.67 -16.00 10.50
CA HIS A 84 7.57 -16.40 9.41
C HIS A 84 8.92 -15.67 9.47
N PRO A 85 9.96 -16.15 8.77
CA PRO A 85 11.19 -15.41 8.61
C PRO A 85 10.91 -14.05 7.95
N PHE A 86 11.65 -13.03 8.36
CA PHE A 86 11.41 -11.65 7.95
C PHE A 86 12.72 -10.91 7.66
N VAL A 87 13.69 -11.63 7.07
CA VAL A 87 15.09 -11.23 6.97
C VAL A 87 15.26 -9.99 6.09
N LEU A 88 14.81 -10.04 4.83
CA LEU A 88 15.04 -8.95 3.87
C LEU A 88 14.27 -7.67 4.25
N PRO A 89 12.98 -7.72 4.64
CA PRO A 89 12.29 -6.52 5.12
C PRO A 89 12.94 -5.93 6.39
N SER A 90 13.36 -6.77 7.35
CA SER A 90 14.09 -6.32 8.54
C SER A 90 15.36 -5.56 8.18
N LEU A 91 16.15 -6.10 7.24
CA LEU A 91 17.36 -5.43 6.79
C LEU A 91 17.03 -4.09 6.11
N LEU A 92 15.99 -4.04 5.26
CA LEU A 92 15.53 -2.78 4.67
C LEU A 92 15.09 -1.76 5.72
N PHE A 93 14.44 -2.20 6.79
CA PHE A 93 13.99 -1.32 7.87
C PHE A 93 15.17 -0.72 8.63
N TRP A 94 16.15 -1.55 8.97
CA TRP A 94 17.37 -1.09 9.64
C TRP A 94 18.20 -0.18 8.73
N LEU A 95 18.36 -0.51 7.44
CA LEU A 95 19.05 0.36 6.49
C LEU A 95 18.33 1.70 6.32
N SER A 96 17.00 1.69 6.24
CA SER A 96 16.18 2.91 6.22
C SER A 96 16.39 3.75 7.49
N ALA A 97 16.38 3.12 8.66
CA ALA A 97 16.64 3.79 9.93
C ALA A 97 18.04 4.41 9.99
N ARG A 98 19.06 3.63 9.59
CA ARG A 98 20.47 4.00 9.73
C ARG A 98 20.92 5.09 8.76
N PHE A 99 20.43 5.04 7.52
CA PHE A 99 20.92 5.89 6.41
C PHE A 99 19.87 6.86 5.86
N GLY A 100 18.58 6.63 6.13
CA GLY A 100 17.48 7.46 5.65
C GLY A 100 16.62 8.05 6.76
N HIS A 101 17.16 8.12 7.99
CA HIS A 101 16.46 8.61 9.19
C HIS A 101 15.15 7.87 9.50
N GLY A 102 14.95 6.67 8.95
CA GLY A 102 13.73 5.89 9.15
C GLY A 102 12.48 6.61 8.66
N LEU A 103 12.63 7.45 7.65
CA LEU A 103 11.50 8.12 7.02
C LEU A 103 10.71 7.10 6.20
N ASN A 104 9.39 7.12 6.37
CA ASN A 104 8.48 6.24 5.66
C ASN A 104 8.48 6.52 4.14
N GLN A 105 8.55 7.78 3.72
CA GLN A 105 8.43 8.16 2.31
C GLN A 105 9.59 7.63 1.44
N PRO A 106 10.88 7.77 1.80
CA PRO A 106 11.99 7.16 1.05
C PRO A 106 11.85 5.64 0.90
N LEU A 107 11.47 4.91 1.96
CA LEU A 107 11.19 3.48 1.84
C LEU A 107 10.01 3.23 0.88
N GLY A 108 9.01 4.10 0.87
CA GLY A 108 7.88 4.05 -0.08
C GLY A 108 8.31 4.20 -1.53
N LEU A 109 9.32 5.04 -1.81
CA LEU A 109 9.90 5.16 -3.15
C LEU A 109 10.61 3.87 -3.58
N VAL A 110 11.31 3.21 -2.66
CA VAL A 110 11.93 1.89 -2.90
C VAL A 110 10.86 0.85 -3.22
N VAL A 111 9.78 0.81 -2.44
CA VAL A 111 8.63 -0.08 -2.69
C VAL A 111 7.96 0.21 -4.04
N LEU A 112 7.83 1.49 -4.40
CA LEU A 112 7.28 1.89 -5.70
C LEU A 112 8.17 1.38 -6.85
N ALA A 113 9.50 1.48 -6.71
CA ALA A 113 10.44 0.91 -7.66
C ALA A 113 10.32 -0.62 -7.75
N MET A 114 10.13 -1.32 -6.63
CA MET A 114 9.83 -2.76 -6.62
C MET A 114 8.53 -3.07 -7.39
N GLY A 115 7.47 -2.27 -7.20
CA GLY A 115 6.23 -2.39 -7.95
C GLY A 115 6.42 -2.20 -9.46
N VAL A 116 7.24 -1.23 -9.87
CA VAL A 116 7.62 -1.05 -11.29
C VAL A 116 8.36 -2.29 -11.79
N GLY A 117 9.28 -2.83 -10.99
CA GLY A 117 9.95 -4.10 -11.25
C GLY A 117 8.96 -5.26 -11.51
N CYS A 118 7.91 -5.38 -10.69
CA CYS A 118 6.85 -6.39 -10.91
C CYS A 118 6.20 -6.23 -12.29
N VAL A 119 5.84 -5.00 -12.70
CA VAL A 119 5.22 -4.72 -14.01
C VAL A 119 6.18 -5.06 -15.16
N LEU A 120 7.47 -4.75 -15.01
CA LEU A 120 8.48 -5.08 -16.01
C LEU A 120 8.71 -6.59 -16.14
N LEU A 121 8.70 -7.33 -15.04
CA LEU A 121 8.78 -8.80 -15.04
C LEU A 121 7.54 -9.41 -15.71
N VAL A 122 6.35 -8.91 -15.40
CA VAL A 122 5.11 -9.32 -16.08
C VAL A 122 5.22 -9.07 -17.58
N ARG A 123 5.67 -7.89 -18.01
CA ARG A 123 5.92 -7.58 -19.43
C ARG A 123 6.90 -8.57 -20.08
N ALA A 124 7.96 -8.95 -19.37
CA ALA A 124 8.96 -9.89 -19.87
C ALA A 124 8.47 -11.34 -19.97
N MET A 125 7.39 -11.68 -19.24
CA MET A 125 6.71 -12.98 -19.27
C MET A 125 5.56 -13.04 -20.30
N LEU A 126 5.16 -11.92 -20.91
CA LEU A 126 4.05 -11.87 -21.87
C LEU A 126 4.33 -12.72 -23.13
N PRO A 127 3.37 -13.58 -23.56
CA PRO A 127 3.55 -14.44 -24.73
C PRO A 127 3.95 -13.69 -26.00
N GLU A 128 4.88 -14.25 -26.76
CA GLU A 128 5.45 -13.61 -27.97
C GLU A 128 4.42 -13.38 -29.08
N HIS A 129 3.42 -14.26 -29.19
CA HIS A 129 2.36 -14.17 -30.21
C HIS A 129 1.36 -13.02 -29.97
N LEU A 130 1.44 -12.31 -28.84
CA LEU A 130 0.58 -11.16 -28.57
C LEU A 130 0.94 -9.98 -29.47
N GLY A 131 -0.06 -9.43 -30.15
CA GLY A 131 0.08 -8.19 -30.92
C GLY A 131 0.42 -6.99 -30.03
N ALA A 132 0.94 -5.91 -30.65
CA ALA A 132 1.40 -4.72 -29.93
C ALA A 132 0.31 -4.10 -29.03
N TRP A 133 -0.94 -4.05 -29.50
CA TRP A 133 -2.08 -3.54 -28.72
C TRP A 133 -2.41 -4.39 -27.50
N GLN A 134 -2.41 -5.71 -27.64
CA GLN A 134 -2.68 -6.63 -26.53
C GLN A 134 -1.58 -6.52 -25.48
N ARG A 135 -0.32 -6.48 -25.92
CA ARG A 135 0.83 -6.32 -25.03
C ARG A 135 0.78 -4.98 -24.30
N ALA A 136 0.51 -3.88 -24.99
CA ALA A 136 0.36 -2.56 -24.37
C ALA A 136 -0.80 -2.52 -23.36
N GLY A 137 -1.96 -3.05 -23.73
CA GLY A 137 -3.13 -3.10 -22.83
C GLY A 137 -2.89 -3.96 -21.59
N LEU A 138 -2.22 -5.11 -21.72
CA LEU A 138 -1.88 -5.96 -20.58
C LEU A 138 -0.86 -5.31 -19.65
N VAL A 139 0.13 -4.59 -20.18
CA VAL A 139 1.08 -3.84 -19.35
C VAL A 139 0.40 -2.70 -18.61
N ALA A 140 -0.46 -1.93 -19.28
CA ALA A 140 -1.25 -0.88 -18.65
C ALA A 140 -2.15 -1.45 -17.54
N ALA A 141 -2.89 -2.53 -17.81
CA ALA A 141 -3.74 -3.17 -16.81
C ALA A 141 -2.95 -3.79 -15.65
N SER A 142 -1.80 -4.39 -15.92
CA SER A 142 -0.92 -4.92 -14.87
C SER A 142 -0.38 -3.81 -13.97
N SER A 143 -0.01 -2.67 -14.56
CA SER A 143 0.38 -1.48 -13.79
C SER A 143 -0.77 -1.00 -12.89
N THR A 144 -1.99 -0.89 -13.42
CA THR A 144 -3.17 -0.52 -12.62
C THR A 144 -3.45 -1.50 -11.49
N LEU A 145 -3.31 -2.82 -11.71
CA LEU A 145 -3.52 -3.84 -10.68
C LEU A 145 -2.45 -3.78 -9.59
N VAL A 146 -1.19 -3.59 -9.96
CA VAL A 146 -0.05 -3.48 -9.02
C VAL A 146 -0.16 -2.20 -8.18
N PHE A 147 -0.50 -1.07 -8.79
CA PHE A 147 -0.61 0.26 -8.15
C PHE A 147 -2.06 0.66 -7.84
N ASN A 148 -2.94 -0.33 -7.66
CA ASN A 148 -4.35 -0.10 -7.38
C ASN A 148 -4.55 0.73 -6.09
N PRO A 149 -5.43 1.76 -6.07
CA PRO A 149 -5.87 2.43 -4.85
C PRO A 149 -6.29 1.47 -3.71
N HIS A 150 -6.91 0.33 -4.03
CA HIS A 150 -7.26 -0.68 -3.02
C HIS A 150 -6.02 -1.23 -2.29
N GLY A 151 -4.87 -1.30 -2.97
CA GLY A 151 -3.59 -1.75 -2.43
C GLY A 151 -2.69 -0.62 -1.92
N ILE A 152 -3.22 0.60 -1.74
CA ILE A 152 -2.43 1.79 -1.33
C ILE A 152 -1.60 1.54 -0.07
N HIS A 153 -2.12 0.73 0.87
CA HIS A 153 -1.44 0.37 2.12
C HIS A 153 -0.01 -0.11 1.86
N ASN A 154 0.21 -0.95 0.84
CA ASN A 154 1.52 -1.50 0.54
C ASN A 154 2.55 -0.40 0.23
N TYR A 155 2.13 0.73 -0.34
CA TYR A 155 3.04 1.80 -0.75
C TYR A 155 3.18 2.87 0.33
N VAL A 156 2.05 3.38 0.82
CA VAL A 156 2.03 4.51 1.77
C VAL A 156 2.41 4.07 3.19
N ARG A 157 2.17 2.81 3.56
CA ARG A 157 2.74 2.21 4.77
C ARG A 157 3.90 1.33 4.34
N SER A 158 5.03 1.97 4.04
CA SER A 158 6.08 1.37 3.21
C SER A 158 6.72 0.12 3.81
N MET A 159 6.63 -0.06 5.13
CA MET A 159 6.98 -1.31 5.80
C MET A 159 6.20 -2.53 5.27
N SER A 160 4.93 -2.32 4.91
CA SER A 160 4.06 -3.34 4.34
C SER A 160 4.54 -3.73 2.95
N GLY A 161 4.74 -2.79 2.04
CA GLY A 161 5.20 -3.13 0.69
C GLY A 161 6.63 -3.66 0.63
N ALA A 162 7.51 -3.23 1.52
CA ALA A 162 8.84 -3.82 1.67
C ALA A 162 8.77 -5.31 2.02
N SER A 163 7.63 -5.77 2.55
CA SER A 163 7.33 -7.18 2.79
C SER A 163 6.60 -7.80 1.60
N TRP A 164 5.40 -7.29 1.28
CA TRP A 164 4.47 -7.87 0.32
C TRP A 164 4.89 -7.70 -1.14
N ILE A 165 5.34 -6.50 -1.53
CA ILE A 165 5.75 -6.19 -2.91
C ILE A 165 7.13 -6.76 -3.20
N LEU A 166 8.06 -6.73 -2.24
CA LEU A 166 9.35 -7.42 -2.36
C LEU A 166 9.17 -8.93 -2.58
N ALA A 167 8.34 -9.58 -1.77
CA ALA A 167 8.01 -10.99 -1.94
C ALA A 167 7.43 -11.26 -3.33
N MET A 168 6.46 -10.46 -3.78
CA MET A 168 5.89 -10.58 -5.12
C MET A 168 6.93 -10.41 -6.23
N LEU A 169 7.84 -9.43 -6.11
CA LEU A 169 8.91 -9.19 -7.07
C LEU A 169 9.82 -10.41 -7.20
N LEU A 170 10.22 -11.00 -6.07
CA LEU A 170 11.06 -12.20 -6.05
C LEU A 170 10.33 -13.43 -6.60
N VAL A 171 9.03 -13.59 -6.30
CA VAL A 171 8.19 -14.66 -6.86
C VAL A 171 8.06 -14.53 -8.38
N LEU A 172 7.76 -13.33 -8.90
CA LEU A 172 7.71 -13.07 -10.34
C LEU A 172 9.06 -13.34 -11.01
N GLY A 173 10.15 -12.94 -10.35
CA GLY A 173 11.51 -13.22 -10.82
C GLY A 173 11.79 -14.73 -10.87
N ALA A 174 11.36 -15.49 -9.85
CA ALA A 174 11.49 -16.93 -9.80
C ALA A 174 10.67 -17.62 -10.91
N LEU A 175 9.44 -17.18 -11.14
CA LEU A 175 8.57 -17.68 -12.21
C LEU A 175 9.15 -17.39 -13.60
N LEU A 176 9.66 -16.18 -13.83
CA LEU A 176 10.33 -15.82 -15.09
C LEU A 176 11.61 -16.65 -15.30
N ALA A 177 12.45 -16.78 -14.27
CA ALA A 177 13.67 -17.59 -14.32
C ALA A 177 13.35 -19.06 -14.62
N MET A 178 12.33 -19.62 -13.96
CA MET A 178 11.87 -20.98 -14.21
C MET A 178 11.31 -21.13 -15.62
N HIS A 179 10.55 -20.15 -16.12
CA HIS A 179 10.02 -20.16 -17.48
C HIS A 179 11.14 -20.09 -18.54
N ARG A 180 12.24 -19.39 -18.24
CA ARG A 180 13.42 -19.23 -19.10
C ARG A 180 14.50 -20.29 -18.88
N GLU A 181 14.20 -21.38 -18.17
CA GLU A 181 15.14 -22.49 -17.85
C GLU A 181 16.33 -22.14 -16.95
N HIS A 182 16.34 -20.98 -16.32
CA HIS A 182 17.31 -20.63 -15.28
C HIS A 182 16.90 -21.22 -13.93
N ARG A 183 16.86 -22.55 -13.85
CA ARG A 183 16.26 -23.32 -12.74
C ARG A 183 16.91 -23.03 -11.39
N VAL A 184 18.23 -22.86 -11.35
CA VAL A 184 18.97 -22.51 -10.13
C VAL A 184 18.59 -21.11 -9.65
N ILE A 185 18.55 -20.14 -10.56
CA ILE A 185 18.14 -18.76 -10.23
C ILE A 185 16.70 -18.76 -9.70
N ALA A 186 15.80 -19.57 -10.29
CA ALA A 186 14.43 -19.70 -9.79
C ALA A 186 14.36 -20.22 -8.35
N VAL A 187 15.17 -21.23 -8.01
CA VAL A 187 15.25 -21.75 -6.63
C VAL A 187 15.83 -20.70 -5.68
N VAL A 188 16.90 -20.01 -6.07
CA VAL A 188 17.52 -18.94 -5.25
C VAL A 188 16.53 -17.81 -4.98
N LEU A 189 15.82 -17.33 -6.01
CA LEU A 189 14.79 -16.30 -5.86
C LEU A 189 13.60 -16.79 -5.01
N GLY A 190 13.20 -18.07 -5.14
CA GLY A 190 12.19 -18.68 -4.27
C GLY A 190 12.60 -18.75 -2.79
N LEU A 191 13.88 -19.05 -2.52
CA LEU A 191 14.45 -19.01 -1.16
C LEU A 191 14.48 -17.58 -0.62
N LEU A 192 14.95 -16.62 -1.41
CA LEU A 192 14.96 -15.20 -1.05
C LEU A 192 13.54 -14.68 -0.75
N ALA A 193 12.55 -15.09 -1.55
CA ALA A 193 11.15 -14.77 -1.30
C ALA A 193 10.67 -15.37 0.02
N SER A 194 10.99 -16.64 0.27
CA SER A 194 10.61 -17.38 1.49
C SER A 194 11.21 -16.77 2.77
N ILE A 195 12.42 -16.21 2.72
CA ILE A 195 13.01 -15.50 3.86
C ILE A 195 12.56 -14.04 3.96
N SER A 196 11.84 -13.52 2.96
CA SER A 196 11.27 -12.17 2.98
C SER A 196 9.92 -12.15 3.66
N TYR A 197 9.01 -13.03 3.25
CA TYR A 197 7.63 -13.02 3.75
C TYR A 197 6.94 -14.37 3.61
N GLY A 198 6.07 -14.72 4.56
CA GLY A 198 5.45 -16.05 4.65
C GLY A 198 4.56 -16.44 3.47
N THR A 199 3.94 -15.47 2.78
CA THR A 199 3.13 -15.79 1.58
C THR A 199 3.95 -16.40 0.45
N SER A 200 5.26 -16.15 0.44
CA SER A 200 6.18 -16.72 -0.54
C SER A 200 6.31 -18.23 -0.44
N PHE A 201 5.88 -18.90 0.64
CA PHE A 201 5.89 -20.37 0.70
C PHE A 201 5.04 -21.02 -0.40
N ALA A 202 4.04 -20.30 -0.93
CA ALA A 202 3.25 -20.76 -2.08
C ALA A 202 4.04 -20.79 -3.40
N VAL A 203 5.26 -20.24 -3.46
CA VAL A 203 6.10 -20.24 -4.67
C VAL A 203 6.52 -21.65 -5.08
N TRP A 204 6.71 -22.56 -4.12
CA TRP A 204 7.25 -23.89 -4.36
C TRP A 204 6.34 -24.78 -5.22
N PRO A 205 5.04 -24.96 -4.89
CA PRO A 205 4.13 -25.67 -5.78
C PRO A 205 3.91 -24.92 -7.10
N ALA A 206 3.97 -23.59 -7.11
CA ALA A 206 3.88 -22.79 -8.34
C ALA A 206 5.03 -23.09 -9.32
N LEU A 207 6.28 -23.11 -8.84
CA LEU A 207 7.46 -23.45 -9.65
C LEU A 207 7.40 -24.89 -10.17
N ALA A 208 6.95 -25.84 -9.35
CA ALA A 208 6.76 -27.23 -9.76
C ALA A 208 5.69 -27.35 -10.86
N LEU A 209 4.59 -26.60 -10.76
CA LEU A 209 3.56 -26.54 -11.80
C LEU A 209 4.11 -25.96 -13.10
N VAL A 210 4.88 -24.88 -13.04
CA VAL A 210 5.53 -24.29 -14.23
C VAL A 210 6.43 -25.33 -14.90
N ALA A 211 7.32 -25.99 -14.14
CA ALA A 211 8.20 -27.03 -14.68
C ALA A 211 7.41 -28.18 -15.31
N ARG A 212 6.34 -28.65 -14.65
CA ARG A 212 5.46 -29.72 -15.16
C ARG A 212 4.79 -29.32 -16.46
N LEU A 213 4.17 -28.14 -16.50
CA LEU A 213 3.45 -27.65 -17.67
C LEU A 213 4.37 -27.45 -18.87
N ARG A 214 5.64 -27.09 -18.65
CA ARG A 214 6.66 -26.97 -19.70
C ARG A 214 7.16 -28.32 -20.22
N GLY A 215 6.89 -29.42 -19.52
CA GLY A 215 7.41 -30.74 -19.87
C GLY A 215 8.85 -30.98 -19.40
N ASP A 216 9.30 -30.29 -18.35
CA ASP A 216 10.64 -30.50 -17.78
C ASP A 216 10.82 -31.92 -17.22
N ARG A 217 12.08 -32.36 -17.12
CA ARG A 217 12.43 -33.65 -16.51
C ARG A 217 11.89 -33.75 -15.08
N ARG A 218 11.46 -34.94 -14.66
CA ARG A 218 10.90 -35.22 -13.32
C ARG A 218 11.69 -34.61 -12.16
N LYS A 219 13.03 -34.62 -12.23
CA LYS A 219 13.89 -34.01 -11.21
C LYS A 219 13.58 -32.52 -10.98
N TRP A 220 13.32 -31.76 -12.04
CA TRP A 220 13.05 -30.32 -11.96
C TRP A 220 11.62 -29.98 -11.55
N ILE A 221 10.71 -30.95 -11.63
CA ILE A 221 9.38 -30.88 -11.02
C ILE A 221 9.47 -31.18 -9.52
N ALA A 222 10.27 -32.19 -9.15
CA ALA A 222 10.45 -32.61 -7.76
C ALA A 222 11.27 -31.62 -6.93
N THR A 223 12.32 -31.00 -7.51
CA THR A 223 13.22 -30.10 -6.77
C THR A 223 12.49 -28.97 -6.05
N PRO A 224 11.61 -28.16 -6.68
CA PRO A 224 10.89 -27.11 -5.95
C PRO A 224 10.00 -27.65 -4.83
N LEU A 225 9.38 -28.83 -5.01
CA LEU A 225 8.55 -29.46 -3.97
C LEU A 225 9.39 -29.92 -2.78
N VAL A 226 10.52 -30.58 -3.03
CA VAL A 226 11.45 -31.02 -1.98
C VAL A 226 12.01 -29.82 -1.22
N VAL A 227 12.45 -28.78 -1.94
CA VAL A 227 12.91 -27.53 -1.31
C VAL A 227 11.79 -26.89 -0.50
N GLY A 228 10.56 -26.83 -1.02
CA GLY A 228 9.40 -26.32 -0.29
C GLY A 228 9.10 -27.09 0.98
N VAL A 229 9.15 -28.42 0.95
CA VAL A 229 9.00 -29.27 2.14
C VAL A 229 10.11 -28.98 3.15
N VAL A 230 11.36 -28.86 2.72
CA VAL A 230 12.49 -28.52 3.61
C VAL A 230 12.30 -27.12 4.22
N VAL A 231 11.88 -26.13 3.44
CA VAL A 231 11.62 -24.77 3.93
C VAL A 231 10.50 -24.75 4.97
N VAL A 232 9.38 -25.42 4.69
CA VAL A 232 8.24 -25.49 5.61
C VAL A 232 8.58 -26.32 6.85
N ALA A 233 9.32 -27.42 6.72
CA ALA A 233 9.76 -28.22 7.86
C ALA A 233 10.75 -27.45 8.75
N ALA A 234 11.74 -26.79 8.15
CA ALA A 234 12.66 -25.91 8.86
C ALA A 234 11.90 -24.80 9.59
N TRP A 235 10.93 -24.18 8.92
CA TRP A 235 10.02 -23.20 9.51
C TRP A 235 9.26 -23.75 10.72
N LEU A 236 8.63 -24.94 10.61
CA LEU A 236 7.89 -25.59 11.69
C LEU A 236 8.78 -25.89 12.90
N VAL A 237 10.04 -26.27 12.67
CA VAL A 237 11.02 -26.55 13.73
C VAL A 237 11.49 -25.26 14.39
N LEU A 238 11.80 -24.23 13.59
CA LEU A 238 12.39 -22.98 14.06
C LEU A 238 11.39 -22.02 14.71
N ARG A 239 10.11 -22.05 14.31
CA ARG A 239 9.08 -21.15 14.89
C ARG A 239 8.79 -21.41 16.37
N GLY A 240 9.11 -22.62 16.87
CA GLY A 240 8.84 -23.02 18.25
C GLY A 240 7.36 -23.04 18.66
N PRO A 241 7.05 -23.25 19.95
CA PRO A 241 5.68 -23.31 20.47
C PRO A 241 4.94 -21.96 20.48
N GLN A 242 5.65 -20.84 20.33
CA GLN A 242 5.10 -19.48 20.45
C GLN A 242 4.58 -18.90 19.12
N GLY A 243 4.38 -19.74 18.11
CA GLY A 243 3.88 -19.34 16.80
C GLY A 243 2.40 -18.96 16.83
N GLY A 244 2.08 -17.74 17.26
CA GLY A 244 0.84 -17.06 16.91
C GLY A 244 0.33 -16.06 17.93
N GLY A 245 0.63 -14.78 17.72
CA GLY A 245 -0.17 -13.68 18.26
C GLY A 245 -1.53 -13.51 17.57
N GLY A 246 -1.97 -14.51 16.80
CA GLY A 246 -3.31 -14.59 16.23
C GLY A 246 -4.19 -15.48 17.11
N SER A 247 -5.49 -15.18 17.15
CA SER A 247 -6.50 -16.15 17.57
C SER A 247 -6.28 -17.49 16.85
N SER A 248 -6.64 -18.60 17.51
CA SER A 248 -6.61 -19.92 16.90
C SER A 248 -7.22 -19.88 15.49
N PRO A 249 -6.70 -20.69 14.53
CA PRO A 249 -7.35 -20.88 13.23
C PRO A 249 -8.86 -21.04 13.41
N THR A 250 -9.66 -20.47 12.51
CA THR A 250 -11.10 -20.69 12.58
C THR A 250 -11.38 -22.18 12.39
N ASP A 251 -12.25 -22.74 13.24
CA ASP A 251 -12.77 -24.09 13.04
C ASP A 251 -13.90 -24.11 12.00
N ASP A 252 -14.31 -22.94 11.48
CA ASP A 252 -15.34 -22.80 10.45
C ASP A 252 -14.74 -22.81 9.02
N PRO A 253 -14.85 -23.93 8.28
CA PRO A 253 -14.35 -24.02 6.91
C PRO A 253 -15.08 -23.07 5.94
N ALA A 254 -16.32 -22.69 6.21
CA ALA A 254 -17.07 -21.75 5.37
C ALA A 254 -16.49 -20.34 5.50
N GLN A 255 -16.17 -19.91 6.73
CA GLN A 255 -15.49 -18.64 6.98
C GLN A 255 -14.08 -18.60 6.36
N ALA A 256 -13.33 -19.69 6.46
CA ALA A 256 -12.03 -19.81 5.79
C ALA A 256 -12.16 -19.70 4.26
N MET A 257 -13.13 -20.40 3.68
CA MET A 257 -13.40 -20.32 2.25
C MET A 257 -13.82 -18.91 1.82
N LEU A 258 -14.69 -18.25 2.59
CA LEU A 258 -15.13 -16.88 2.36
C LEU A 258 -13.93 -15.92 2.39
N ALA A 259 -13.11 -15.94 3.45
CA ALA A 259 -11.95 -15.09 3.58
C ALA A 259 -10.95 -15.28 2.42
N GLY A 260 -10.68 -16.54 2.04
CA GLY A 260 -9.78 -16.87 0.94
C GLY A 260 -10.31 -16.40 -0.42
N LEU A 261 -11.57 -16.71 -0.75
CA LEU A 261 -12.17 -16.32 -2.03
C LEU A 261 -12.40 -14.81 -2.14
N SER A 262 -12.83 -14.15 -1.07
CA SER A 262 -12.95 -12.69 -1.04
C SER A 262 -11.59 -12.01 -1.23
N MET A 263 -10.50 -12.54 -0.66
CA MET A 263 -9.15 -12.04 -0.94
C MET A 263 -8.81 -12.13 -2.43
N LEU A 264 -9.14 -13.22 -3.10
CA LEU A 264 -8.88 -13.40 -4.53
C LEU A 264 -9.69 -12.46 -5.43
N GLY A 265 -10.80 -11.88 -4.97
CA GLY A 265 -11.63 -10.98 -5.78
C GLY A 265 -11.75 -9.55 -5.26
N MET A 266 -11.04 -9.17 -4.20
CA MET A 266 -11.19 -7.85 -3.54
C MET A 266 -11.00 -6.65 -4.47
N VAL A 267 -10.27 -6.77 -5.58
CA VAL A 267 -10.11 -5.67 -6.57
C VAL A 267 -11.41 -5.30 -7.30
N TRP A 268 -12.46 -6.12 -7.19
CA TRP A 268 -13.78 -5.92 -7.80
C TRP A 268 -14.84 -5.42 -6.83
N THR A 269 -14.45 -4.94 -5.66
CA THR A 269 -15.35 -4.36 -4.67
C THR A 269 -14.65 -3.24 -3.90
N GLY A 270 -15.43 -2.37 -3.27
CA GLY A 270 -14.89 -1.40 -2.29
C GLY A 270 -14.84 -1.98 -0.89
N THR A 271 -15.95 -2.56 -0.44
CA THR A 271 -16.13 -3.03 0.94
C THR A 271 -16.97 -4.30 1.07
N GLU A 272 -17.57 -4.78 -0.03
CA GLU A 272 -18.56 -5.87 0.01
C GLU A 272 -17.91 -7.25 -0.17
N PRO A 273 -17.84 -8.11 0.86
CA PRO A 273 -17.16 -9.42 0.79
C PRO A 273 -17.80 -10.38 -0.21
N ALA A 274 -19.13 -10.33 -0.38
CA ALA A 274 -19.87 -11.20 -1.29
C ALA A 274 -19.49 -10.97 -2.76
N ILE A 275 -19.36 -9.69 -3.17
CA ILE A 275 -18.93 -9.34 -4.53
C ILE A 275 -17.49 -9.82 -4.76
N ALA A 276 -16.62 -9.65 -3.75
CA ALA A 276 -15.25 -10.14 -3.81
C ALA A 276 -15.21 -11.67 -3.96
N LEU A 277 -16.04 -12.42 -3.22
CA LEU A 277 -16.13 -13.87 -3.34
C LEU A 277 -16.54 -14.27 -4.76
N LEU A 278 -17.61 -13.67 -5.29
CA LEU A 278 -18.09 -13.97 -6.64
C LEU A 278 -17.02 -13.69 -7.70
N ALA A 279 -16.29 -12.58 -7.57
CA ALA A 279 -15.17 -12.28 -8.44
C ALA A 279 -14.03 -13.30 -8.30
N GLY A 280 -13.66 -13.69 -7.08
CA GLY A 280 -12.65 -14.72 -6.83
C GLY A 280 -13.02 -16.06 -7.48
N VAL A 281 -14.27 -16.49 -7.33
CA VAL A 281 -14.82 -17.69 -7.99
C VAL A 281 -14.78 -17.55 -9.51
N ALA A 282 -15.15 -16.39 -10.06
CA ALA A 282 -15.10 -16.15 -11.50
C ALA A 282 -13.66 -16.24 -12.05
N GLY A 283 -12.68 -15.70 -11.32
CA GLY A 283 -11.26 -15.83 -11.66
C GLY A 283 -10.80 -17.29 -11.72
N ILE A 284 -11.19 -18.11 -10.74
CA ILE A 284 -10.93 -19.56 -10.73
C ILE A 284 -11.64 -20.26 -11.91
N GLY A 285 -12.89 -19.88 -12.19
CA GLY A 285 -13.65 -20.42 -13.32
C GLY A 285 -12.95 -20.21 -14.66
N VAL A 286 -12.35 -19.03 -14.89
CA VAL A 286 -11.54 -18.78 -16.10
C VAL A 286 -10.34 -19.72 -16.18
N LEU A 287 -9.65 -19.99 -15.07
CA LEU A 287 -8.52 -20.93 -15.05
C LEU A 287 -8.99 -22.35 -15.38
N VAL A 288 -10.11 -22.81 -14.81
CA VAL A 288 -10.69 -24.14 -15.10
C VAL A 288 -11.06 -24.26 -16.58
N LEU A 289 -11.68 -23.24 -17.17
CA LEU A 289 -11.99 -23.24 -18.60
C LEU A 289 -10.71 -23.25 -19.46
N HIS A 290 -9.67 -22.54 -19.05
CA HIS A 290 -8.39 -22.54 -19.74
C HIS A 290 -7.64 -23.89 -19.58
N ALA A 291 -7.88 -24.64 -18.51
CA ALA A 291 -7.29 -25.97 -18.34
C ALA A 291 -7.71 -26.97 -19.44
N GLN A 292 -8.81 -26.69 -20.15
CA GLN A 292 -9.31 -27.49 -21.27
C GLN A 292 -8.61 -27.20 -22.60
N GLN A 293 -7.72 -26.19 -22.66
CA GLN A 293 -6.95 -25.87 -23.86
C GLN A 293 -5.89 -26.93 -24.16
N SER A 294 -5.32 -26.86 -25.37
CA SER A 294 -4.30 -27.82 -25.82
C SER A 294 -3.06 -27.80 -24.92
N GLU A 295 -2.30 -28.90 -24.91
CA GLU A 295 -1.07 -28.98 -24.14
C GLU A 295 -0.04 -27.91 -24.57
N ALA A 296 0.02 -27.60 -25.87
CA ALA A 296 0.88 -26.55 -26.40
C ALA A 296 0.51 -25.16 -25.84
N GLU A 297 -0.78 -24.83 -25.76
CA GLU A 297 -1.24 -23.56 -25.17
C GLU A 297 -0.94 -23.52 -23.67
N ARG A 298 -1.18 -24.61 -22.94
CA ARG A 298 -0.85 -24.69 -21.51
C ARG A 298 0.64 -24.57 -21.23
N ARG A 299 1.51 -25.09 -22.11
CA ARG A 299 2.97 -24.91 -22.05
C ARG A 299 3.36 -23.43 -22.12
N VAL A 300 2.78 -22.68 -23.07
CA VAL A 300 3.02 -21.24 -23.22
C VAL A 300 2.45 -20.45 -22.03
N ALA A 301 1.31 -20.90 -21.49
CA ALA A 301 0.66 -20.27 -20.35
C ALA A 301 1.25 -20.66 -18.98
N ALA A 302 2.23 -21.56 -18.93
CA ALA A 302 2.83 -22.08 -17.70
C ALA A 302 3.15 -21.02 -16.63
N PRO A 303 3.83 -19.89 -16.93
CA PRO A 303 4.12 -18.87 -15.92
C PRO A 303 2.86 -18.26 -15.28
N TRP A 304 1.77 -18.11 -16.03
CA TRP A 304 0.50 -17.56 -15.54
C TRP A 304 -0.24 -18.55 -14.67
N TRP A 305 -0.19 -19.84 -15.00
CA TRP A 305 -0.64 -20.91 -14.10
C TRP A 305 0.17 -20.95 -12.80
N GLY A 306 1.48 -20.74 -12.86
CA GLY A 306 2.33 -20.59 -11.68
C GLY A 306 1.92 -19.39 -10.82
N LEU A 307 1.73 -18.22 -11.44
CA LEU A 307 1.29 -17.01 -10.73
C LEU A 307 -0.10 -17.15 -10.10
N ALA A 308 -1.03 -17.80 -10.80
CA ALA A 308 -2.36 -18.11 -10.26
C ALA A 308 -2.29 -19.10 -9.09
N LEU A 309 -1.51 -20.19 -9.21
CA LEU A 309 -1.33 -21.15 -8.12
C LEU A 309 -0.66 -20.51 -6.91
N TYR A 310 0.28 -19.60 -7.13
CA TYR A 310 0.86 -18.80 -6.05
C TYR A 310 -0.20 -17.98 -5.31
N ALA A 311 -1.05 -17.24 -6.04
CA ALA A 311 -2.14 -16.47 -5.43
C ALA A 311 -3.15 -17.35 -4.67
N LEU A 312 -3.50 -18.52 -5.22
CA LEU A 312 -4.36 -19.51 -4.56
C LEU A 312 -3.71 -20.05 -3.27
N GLY A 313 -2.42 -20.39 -3.31
CA GLY A 313 -1.69 -20.83 -2.12
C GLY A 313 -1.64 -19.74 -1.05
N CYS A 314 -1.47 -18.48 -1.44
CA CYS A 314 -1.54 -17.35 -0.51
C CYS A 314 -2.93 -17.21 0.10
N ALA A 315 -3.99 -17.36 -0.68
CA ALA A 315 -5.36 -17.31 -0.18
C ALA A 315 -5.64 -18.42 0.84
N VAL A 316 -5.13 -19.65 0.61
CA VAL A 316 -5.24 -20.76 1.56
C VAL A 316 -4.47 -20.48 2.86
N MET A 317 -3.25 -19.94 2.77
CA MET A 317 -2.47 -19.62 3.98
C MET A 317 -3.09 -18.47 4.77
N ILE A 318 -3.58 -17.42 4.08
CA ILE A 318 -4.22 -16.28 4.71
C ILE A 318 -5.56 -16.69 5.33
N SER A 319 -6.38 -17.49 4.63
CA SER A 319 -7.63 -17.98 5.23
C SER A 319 -7.37 -18.86 6.45
N GLY A 320 -6.43 -19.80 6.35
CA GLY A 320 -6.09 -20.69 7.47
C GLY A 320 -5.55 -19.94 8.70
N SER A 321 -4.82 -18.84 8.50
CA SER A 321 -4.23 -18.07 9.62
C SER A 321 -5.08 -16.89 10.09
N ARG A 322 -6.02 -16.39 9.28
CA ARG A 322 -6.72 -15.12 9.54
C ARG A 322 -8.24 -15.15 9.42
N ALA A 323 -8.86 -16.29 9.09
CA ALA A 323 -10.31 -16.33 8.97
C ALA A 323 -11.05 -16.07 10.29
N ALA A 324 -10.42 -16.32 11.44
CA ALA A 324 -10.97 -15.98 12.76
C ALA A 324 -11.15 -14.47 13.00
N PHE A 325 -10.59 -13.60 12.14
CA PHE A 325 -10.78 -12.14 12.22
C PHE A 325 -12.07 -11.64 11.55
N GLY A 326 -12.95 -12.55 11.09
CA GLY A 326 -14.25 -12.21 10.52
C GLY A 326 -14.29 -12.18 8.99
N GLU A 327 -15.49 -11.93 8.44
CA GLU A 327 -15.78 -12.00 7.00
C GLU A 327 -14.97 -10.99 6.16
N THR A 328 -14.59 -9.87 6.76
CA THR A 328 -13.80 -8.82 6.10
C THR A 328 -12.29 -9.08 6.14
N ALA A 329 -11.84 -10.17 6.80
CA ALA A 329 -10.42 -10.50 6.89
C ALA A 329 -9.77 -10.59 5.50
N GLY A 330 -10.47 -11.14 4.51
CA GLY A 330 -9.98 -11.24 3.13
C GLY A 330 -9.86 -9.90 2.40
N LEU A 331 -10.50 -8.83 2.87
CA LEU A 331 -10.54 -7.52 2.22
C LEU A 331 -9.45 -6.55 2.70
N GLN A 332 -8.53 -6.98 3.54
CA GLN A 332 -7.48 -6.10 4.04
C GLN A 332 -6.58 -5.59 2.89
N SER A 333 -6.44 -4.27 2.78
CA SER A 333 -5.70 -3.59 1.70
C SER A 333 -4.31 -4.19 1.39
N ARG A 334 -3.58 -4.66 2.41
CA ARG A 334 -2.26 -5.29 2.25
C ARG A 334 -2.25 -6.54 1.36
N TYR A 335 -3.37 -7.29 1.31
CA TYR A 335 -3.49 -8.51 0.51
C TYR A 335 -3.68 -8.27 -0.99
N ASN A 336 -3.92 -7.02 -1.41
CA ASN A 336 -4.17 -6.66 -2.81
C ASN A 336 -3.08 -7.14 -3.78
N SER A 337 -1.82 -7.26 -3.33
CA SER A 337 -0.75 -7.78 -4.17
C SER A 337 -1.04 -9.20 -4.65
N MET A 338 -1.56 -10.08 -3.78
CA MET A 338 -1.91 -11.47 -4.13
C MET A 338 -3.11 -11.52 -5.08
N THR A 339 -4.11 -10.67 -4.84
CA THR A 339 -5.25 -10.48 -5.73
C THR A 339 -4.79 -10.02 -7.12
N ALA A 340 -3.87 -9.04 -7.17
CA ALA A 340 -3.30 -8.55 -8.41
C ALA A 340 -2.56 -9.68 -9.17
N ALA A 341 -1.81 -10.55 -8.48
CA ALA A 341 -1.19 -11.72 -9.12
C ALA A 341 -2.21 -12.63 -9.82
N LEU A 342 -3.32 -12.98 -9.15
CA LEU A 342 -4.38 -13.78 -9.77
C LEU A 342 -4.95 -13.06 -11.00
N TRP A 343 -5.35 -11.79 -10.84
CA TRP A 343 -6.03 -11.08 -11.93
C TRP A 343 -5.12 -10.72 -13.09
N ILE A 344 -3.82 -10.52 -12.86
CA ILE A 344 -2.83 -10.44 -13.95
C ILE A 344 -2.80 -11.77 -14.71
N ALA A 345 -2.69 -12.91 -14.03
CA ALA A 345 -2.67 -14.22 -14.68
C ALA A 345 -3.96 -14.48 -15.48
N VAL A 346 -5.13 -14.23 -14.88
CA VAL A 346 -6.45 -14.37 -15.51
C VAL A 346 -6.56 -13.46 -16.73
N LEU A 347 -6.19 -12.19 -16.61
CA LEU A 347 -6.30 -11.22 -17.70
C LEU A 347 -5.40 -11.58 -18.88
N VAL A 348 -4.16 -12.00 -18.62
CA VAL A 348 -3.26 -12.48 -19.68
C VAL A 348 -3.87 -13.71 -20.36
N ILE A 349 -4.41 -14.65 -19.59
CA ILE A 349 -5.05 -15.85 -20.14
C ILE A 349 -6.22 -15.50 -21.05
N VAL A 350 -7.10 -14.60 -20.61
CA VAL A 350 -8.25 -14.12 -21.39
C VAL A 350 -7.78 -13.40 -22.65
N VAL A 351 -6.79 -12.52 -22.56
CA VAL A 351 -6.37 -11.73 -23.73
C VAL A 351 -5.64 -12.59 -24.78
N ALA A 352 -4.84 -13.57 -24.34
CA ALA A 352 -4.07 -14.44 -25.23
C ALA A 352 -4.94 -15.56 -25.84
N TRP A 353 -5.82 -16.19 -25.06
CA TRP A 353 -6.52 -17.43 -25.47
C TRP A 353 -8.05 -17.37 -25.40
N ALA A 354 -8.69 -16.22 -25.12
CA ALA A 354 -10.15 -16.18 -25.19
C ALA A 354 -10.65 -16.50 -26.59
N ARG A 355 -11.59 -17.45 -26.65
CA ARG A 355 -12.41 -17.80 -27.83
C ARG A 355 -13.21 -16.62 -28.38
N TRP A 356 -13.31 -15.53 -27.61
CA TRP A 356 -14.14 -14.37 -27.93
C TRP A 356 -13.31 -13.09 -28.03
N PRO A 357 -12.71 -12.79 -29.21
CA PRO A 357 -11.82 -11.65 -29.38
C PRO A 357 -12.48 -10.29 -29.06
N ARG A 358 -13.81 -10.19 -29.23
CA ARG A 358 -14.59 -8.97 -28.93
C ARG A 358 -14.58 -8.56 -27.46
N PHE A 359 -14.37 -9.48 -26.52
CA PHE A 359 -14.39 -9.15 -25.09
C PHE A 359 -13.00 -8.79 -24.54
N ARG A 360 -11.92 -8.88 -25.33
CA ARG A 360 -10.56 -8.58 -24.86
C ARG A 360 -10.42 -7.14 -24.39
N ALA A 361 -10.93 -6.19 -25.19
CA ALA A 361 -10.89 -4.77 -24.85
C ALA A 361 -11.76 -4.46 -23.61
N VAL A 362 -12.93 -5.11 -23.51
CA VAL A 362 -13.83 -4.98 -22.35
C VAL A 362 -13.19 -5.55 -21.09
N ALA A 363 -12.50 -6.69 -21.18
CA ALA A 363 -11.80 -7.28 -20.04
C ALA A 363 -10.67 -6.37 -19.54
N VAL A 364 -9.83 -5.85 -20.45
CA VAL A 364 -8.72 -4.95 -20.08
C VAL A 364 -9.25 -3.61 -19.55
N GLY A 365 -10.11 -2.93 -20.32
CA GLY A 365 -10.66 -1.63 -19.95
C GLY A 365 -11.56 -1.69 -18.72
N GLY A 366 -12.41 -2.72 -18.63
CA GLY A 366 -13.28 -2.97 -17.49
C GLY A 366 -12.49 -3.26 -16.21
N THR A 367 -11.43 -4.07 -16.29
CA THR A 367 -10.53 -4.31 -15.14
C THR A 367 -9.88 -3.02 -14.68
N VAL A 368 -9.31 -2.22 -15.61
CA VAL A 368 -8.67 -0.94 -15.27
C VAL A 368 -9.66 0.01 -14.60
N LEU A 369 -10.84 0.20 -15.19
CA LEU A 369 -11.86 1.11 -14.66
C LEU A 369 -12.41 0.64 -13.30
N ALA A 370 -12.75 -0.64 -13.18
CA ALA A 370 -13.27 -1.22 -11.94
C ALA A 370 -12.25 -1.11 -10.81
N THR A 371 -10.99 -1.46 -11.09
CA THR A 371 -9.90 -1.42 -10.10
C THR A 371 -9.71 -0.01 -9.53
N VAL A 372 -9.70 1.02 -10.40
CA VAL A 372 -9.54 2.43 -9.97
C VAL A 372 -10.77 2.94 -9.23
N ALA A 373 -11.98 2.70 -9.75
CA ALA A 373 -13.21 3.22 -9.17
C ALA A 373 -13.54 2.56 -7.82
N LEU A 374 -13.41 1.24 -7.74
CA LEU A 374 -13.80 0.47 -6.55
C LEU A 374 -12.72 0.51 -5.46
N GLY A 375 -11.47 0.83 -5.78
CA GLY A 375 -10.41 0.97 -4.78
C GLY A 375 -10.48 2.26 -3.94
N ALA A 376 -11.30 3.25 -4.32
CA ALA A 376 -11.34 4.56 -3.66
C ALA A 376 -11.76 4.54 -2.17
N PRO A 377 -12.80 3.78 -1.75
CA PRO A 377 -13.19 3.70 -0.33
C PRO A 377 -12.08 3.13 0.56
N MET A 378 -11.41 2.07 0.10
CA MET A 378 -10.26 1.50 0.82
C MET A 378 -9.09 2.48 0.86
N ALA A 379 -8.85 3.24 -0.20
CA ALA A 379 -7.83 4.28 -0.18
C ALA A 379 -8.16 5.40 0.83
N GLN A 380 -9.44 5.78 0.92
CA GLN A 380 -9.90 6.77 1.90
C GLN A 380 -9.75 6.28 3.34
N SER A 381 -10.05 5.01 3.63
CA SER A 381 -9.85 4.44 4.98
C SER A 381 -8.37 4.47 5.40
N VAL A 382 -7.45 4.19 4.49
CA VAL A 382 -6.00 4.29 4.75
C VAL A 382 -5.57 5.74 4.95
N ARG A 383 -6.11 6.69 4.16
CA ARG A 383 -5.83 8.12 4.32
C ARG A 383 -6.35 8.69 5.65
N ALA A 384 -7.49 8.22 6.13
CA ALA A 384 -8.09 8.67 7.38
C ALA A 384 -7.22 8.39 8.62
N ASP A 385 -6.26 7.46 8.55
CA ASP A 385 -5.33 7.17 9.64
C ASP A 385 -4.05 8.03 9.60
N ALA A 386 -3.81 8.78 8.52
CA ALA A 386 -2.61 9.63 8.39
C ALA A 386 -2.47 10.69 9.52
N PRO A 387 -3.54 11.39 9.96
CA PRO A 387 -3.46 12.34 11.06
C PRO A 387 -2.94 11.71 12.37
N ASN A 388 -3.40 10.50 12.70
CA ASN A 388 -2.95 9.78 13.90
C ASN A 388 -1.45 9.50 13.85
N GLN A 389 -0.93 9.15 12.68
CA GLN A 389 0.47 8.83 12.50
C GLN A 389 1.39 10.06 12.60
N GLN A 390 0.91 11.23 12.17
CA GLN A 390 1.59 12.51 12.38
C GLN A 390 1.57 12.93 13.85
N LEU A 391 0.42 12.78 14.54
CA LEU A 391 0.33 13.03 15.98
C LEU A 391 1.24 12.11 16.79
N LEU A 392 1.35 10.84 16.42
CA LEU A 392 2.29 9.92 17.04
C LEU A 392 3.74 10.40 16.89
N ALA A 393 4.11 11.01 15.76
CA ALA A 393 5.45 11.60 15.62
C ALA A 393 5.68 12.75 16.63
N VAL A 394 4.71 13.64 16.79
CA VAL A 394 4.80 14.73 17.78
C VAL A 394 4.85 14.15 19.19
N ALA A 395 3.97 13.18 19.51
CA ALA A 395 3.91 12.50 20.79
C ALA A 395 5.24 11.81 21.14
N ALA A 396 5.84 11.10 20.19
CA ALA A 396 7.17 10.50 20.36
C ALA A 396 8.26 11.57 20.58
N ARG A 397 8.23 12.69 19.84
CA ARG A 397 9.18 13.80 19.98
C ARG A 397 9.14 14.42 21.39
N ILE A 398 7.94 14.61 21.94
CA ILE A 398 7.74 15.17 23.29
C ILE A 398 7.94 14.13 24.41
N GLY A 399 8.22 12.87 24.06
CA GLY A 399 8.49 11.78 25.02
C GLY A 399 7.27 11.06 25.56
N HIS A 400 6.11 11.21 24.92
CA HIS A 400 4.83 10.62 25.34
C HIS A 400 4.13 9.81 24.23
N PRO A 401 4.81 8.88 23.52
CA PRO A 401 4.16 8.07 22.50
C PRO A 401 3.20 7.01 23.07
N ASP A 402 3.20 6.80 24.39
CA ASP A 402 2.24 6.00 25.14
C ASP A 402 0.82 6.58 25.07
N ALA A 403 0.65 7.81 24.62
CA ALA A 403 -0.66 8.31 24.17
C ALA A 403 -1.25 7.47 23.02
N PHE A 404 -0.44 6.68 22.32
CA PHE A 404 -0.81 5.84 21.18
C PHE A 404 -0.30 4.40 21.36
N THR A 405 -0.60 3.75 22.50
CA THR A 405 -0.13 2.39 22.81
C THR A 405 -0.54 1.34 21.76
N ASP A 406 -1.64 1.55 21.04
CA ASP A 406 -2.09 0.68 19.95
C ASP A 406 -1.25 0.81 18.66
N ARG A 407 -0.41 1.86 18.57
CA ARG A 407 0.43 2.17 17.40
C ARG A 407 1.92 2.21 17.70
N PHE A 408 2.32 2.40 18.96
CA PHE A 408 3.72 2.53 19.35
C PHE A 408 4.07 1.61 20.54
N PRO A 409 4.71 0.46 20.27
CA PRO A 409 5.00 -0.53 21.30
C PRO A 409 6.24 -0.18 22.13
N SER A 410 6.22 -0.61 23.39
CA SER A 410 7.36 -0.55 24.34
C SER A 410 8.16 0.78 24.31
N PRO A 411 7.51 1.95 24.54
CA PRO A 411 8.14 3.26 24.46
C PRO A 411 9.49 3.37 25.17
N GLU A 412 9.59 2.80 26.36
CA GLU A 412 10.78 2.83 27.22
C GLU A 412 12.00 2.18 26.58
N GLN A 413 11.77 1.18 25.73
CA GLN A 413 12.81 0.48 24.99
C GLN A 413 13.06 1.09 23.61
N LEU A 414 12.01 1.53 22.93
CA LEU A 414 12.10 1.98 21.54
C LEU A 414 12.67 3.40 21.43
N LEU A 415 12.25 4.33 22.29
CA LEU A 415 12.68 5.74 22.22
C LEU A 415 14.21 5.93 22.30
N PRO A 416 14.96 5.28 23.21
CA PRO A 416 16.42 5.39 23.23
C PRO A 416 17.08 4.93 21.92
N ARG A 417 16.58 3.84 21.33
CA ARG A 417 17.09 3.30 20.05
C ARG A 417 16.83 4.24 18.88
N LEU A 418 15.62 4.81 18.82
CA LEU A 418 15.27 5.78 17.77
C LEU A 418 16.16 7.03 17.86
N ARG A 419 16.46 7.51 19.07
CA ARG A 419 17.39 8.63 19.27
C ARG A 419 18.81 8.26 18.85
N ALA A 420 19.30 7.08 19.24
CA ALA A 420 20.64 6.61 18.85
C ALA A 420 20.79 6.45 17.33
N LEU A 421 19.74 6.02 16.64
CA LEU A 421 19.69 5.91 15.19
C LEU A 421 19.53 7.27 14.47
N GLY A 422 19.17 8.34 15.17
CA GLY A 422 18.72 9.58 14.53
C GLY A 422 17.50 9.34 13.65
N HIS A 423 16.58 8.47 14.10
CA HIS A 423 15.35 8.11 13.39
C HIS A 423 14.29 9.19 13.61
N TYR A 424 13.50 9.54 12.60
CA TYR A 424 12.33 10.43 12.69
C TYR A 424 11.38 9.96 13.81
N PRO A 425 10.98 10.82 14.77
CA PRO A 425 11.04 12.28 14.76
C PRO A 425 12.29 12.89 15.43
N PHE A 426 13.31 12.10 15.76
CA PHE A 426 14.55 12.58 16.40
C PHE A 426 15.59 13.10 15.42
N SER A 427 15.30 13.03 14.13
CA SER A 427 16.15 13.51 13.05
C SER A 427 15.93 15.00 12.74
N PRO A 428 16.82 15.66 11.98
CA PRO A 428 16.68 17.06 11.58
C PRO A 428 15.45 17.36 10.70
N GLU A 429 14.85 16.35 10.07
CA GLU A 429 13.69 16.50 9.19
C GLU A 429 12.38 16.71 9.94
N PHE A 430 12.37 16.54 11.26
CA PHE A 430 11.17 16.75 12.05
C PHE A 430 10.71 18.20 12.02
N SER A 431 9.43 18.41 11.68
CA SER A 431 8.75 19.69 11.80
C SER A 431 7.29 19.47 12.19
N LEU A 432 6.64 20.53 12.69
CA LEU A 432 5.19 20.53 12.92
C LEU A 432 4.38 20.75 11.62
N GLY A 433 5.04 20.80 10.45
CA GLY A 433 4.39 21.10 9.18
C GLY A 433 3.92 22.56 9.03
N CYS A 434 4.36 23.44 9.92
CA CYS A 434 4.08 24.88 9.81
C CYS A 434 4.95 25.54 8.73
N PRO A 435 4.44 26.56 8.01
CA PRO A 435 5.19 27.28 6.97
C PRO A 435 6.54 27.84 7.43
N ASP A 436 6.60 28.24 8.71
CA ASP A 436 7.79 28.84 9.32
C ASP A 436 8.80 27.80 9.83
N GLY A 437 8.56 26.51 9.57
CA GLY A 437 9.46 25.42 9.96
C GLY A 437 9.47 25.09 11.45
N LEU A 438 8.46 25.53 12.21
CA LEU A 438 8.41 25.36 13.67
C LEU A 438 8.58 23.90 14.11
N THR A 439 9.38 23.73 15.16
CA THR A 439 9.68 22.45 15.81
C THR A 439 9.44 22.54 17.32
N VAL A 440 9.37 21.37 17.96
CA VAL A 440 9.26 21.27 19.42
C VAL A 440 10.57 21.76 20.05
N GLY A 441 10.45 22.72 20.97
CA GLY A 441 11.57 23.37 21.67
C GLY A 441 11.86 24.79 21.17
N ASP A 442 11.33 25.18 20.00
CA ASP A 442 11.52 26.54 19.47
C ASP A 442 10.83 27.57 20.36
N ARG A 443 11.46 28.73 20.54
CA ARG A 443 10.86 29.87 21.24
C ARG A 443 10.41 30.91 20.23
N VAL A 444 9.13 31.26 20.27
CA VAL A 444 8.52 32.22 19.35
C VAL A 444 7.99 33.44 20.09
N SER A 445 8.15 34.62 19.47
CA SER A 445 7.49 35.83 19.93
C SER A 445 6.01 35.78 19.56
N THR A 446 5.13 35.81 20.55
CA THR A 446 3.67 35.84 20.33
C THR A 446 3.11 37.27 20.37
N ALA A 447 3.96 38.30 20.37
CA ALA A 447 3.54 39.69 20.54
C ALA A 447 2.64 40.18 19.40
N ASP A 448 2.93 39.74 18.17
CA ASP A 448 2.19 40.12 16.97
C ASP A 448 1.06 39.14 16.62
N TRP A 449 0.84 38.12 17.47
CA TRP A 449 -0.17 37.08 17.23
C TRP A 449 -1.52 37.54 17.73
N ARG A 450 -2.55 37.31 16.93
CA ARG A 450 -3.91 37.76 17.24
C ARG A 450 -4.54 36.82 18.25
N THR A 451 -5.22 37.39 19.25
CA THR A 451 -5.97 36.62 20.25
C THR A 451 -7.44 37.00 20.14
N PRO A 452 -8.39 36.05 20.05
CA PRO A 452 -9.81 36.37 20.13
C PRO A 452 -10.15 37.10 21.43
N SER A 453 -11.22 37.89 21.43
CA SER A 453 -11.74 38.50 22.65
C SER A 453 -12.00 37.45 23.73
N VAL A 454 -11.63 37.79 24.97
CA VAL A 454 -11.82 36.93 26.14
C VAL A 454 -13.31 36.58 26.24
N ASP A 455 -13.61 35.28 26.39
CA ASP A 455 -14.96 34.69 26.44
C ASP A 455 -15.73 34.55 25.11
N SER A 456 -15.18 35.01 23.98
CA SER A 456 -15.79 34.72 22.68
C SER A 456 -15.18 33.50 22.00
N LEU A 457 -16.03 32.55 21.62
CA LEU A 457 -15.66 31.51 20.66
C LEU A 457 -15.44 32.08 19.26
N ARG A 458 -16.04 33.24 18.96
CA ARG A 458 -16.18 33.83 17.63
C ARG A 458 -15.76 35.30 17.65
N GLU A 459 -14.64 35.63 17.02
CA GLU A 459 -14.21 37.01 16.88
C GLU A 459 -14.83 37.62 15.62
N PRO A 460 -15.75 38.60 15.73
CA PRO A 460 -16.34 39.22 14.56
C PRO A 460 -15.30 40.05 13.83
N ARG A 461 -15.21 39.90 12.50
CA ARG A 461 -14.36 40.79 11.69
C ARG A 461 -15.16 41.88 10.99
N PRO A 462 -14.56 43.06 10.73
CA PRO A 462 -15.23 44.14 9.98
C PRO A 462 -15.69 43.75 8.57
N ASP A 463 -15.06 42.74 7.97
CA ASP A 463 -15.41 42.18 6.66
C ASP A 463 -16.48 41.06 6.73
N GLY A 464 -17.05 40.81 7.91
CA GLY A 464 -18.04 39.75 8.17
C GLY A 464 -17.46 38.33 8.20
N ARG A 465 -16.13 38.18 8.22
CA ARG A 465 -15.43 36.90 8.20
C ARG A 465 -14.92 36.53 9.58
N ASP A 466 -15.78 35.90 10.37
CA ASP A 466 -15.46 35.65 11.77
C ASP A 466 -14.35 34.62 11.94
N VAL A 467 -13.57 34.76 13.01
CA VAL A 467 -12.57 33.76 13.42
C VAL A 467 -13.15 32.91 14.54
N VAL A 468 -13.16 31.60 14.37
CA VAL A 468 -13.58 30.65 15.40
C VAL A 468 -12.43 29.73 15.73
N LEU A 469 -12.04 29.69 17.00
CA LEU A 469 -10.99 28.82 17.52
C LEU A 469 -11.56 27.96 18.63
N ASN A 470 -12.19 26.84 18.31
CA ASN A 470 -12.89 26.03 19.29
C ASN A 470 -12.04 24.84 19.76
N VAL A 471 -11.78 24.73 21.07
CA VAL A 471 -11.11 23.58 21.68
C VAL A 471 -12.13 22.82 22.53
N GLU A 472 -12.56 21.66 22.04
CA GLU A 472 -13.70 20.90 22.57
C GLU A 472 -13.28 19.82 23.55
N THR A 473 -12.08 19.29 23.38
CA THR A 473 -11.57 18.19 24.18
C THR A 473 -10.14 18.48 24.58
N ASP A 474 -9.85 18.17 25.84
CA ASP A 474 -8.53 18.23 26.46
C ASP A 474 -8.44 17.04 27.42
N GLN A 475 -8.05 15.89 26.88
CA GLN A 475 -7.96 14.64 27.63
C GLN A 475 -6.52 14.26 27.86
N VAL A 476 -6.19 13.80 29.07
CA VAL A 476 -4.86 13.24 29.34
C VAL A 476 -4.86 11.75 29.02
N GLN A 477 -3.95 11.33 28.14
CA GLN A 477 -3.72 9.95 27.74
C GLN A 477 -2.22 9.71 27.63
N GLY A 478 -1.69 8.69 28.33
CA GLY A 478 -0.26 8.36 28.28
C GLY A 478 0.65 9.55 28.61
N GLY A 479 0.34 10.33 29.65
CA GLY A 479 1.12 11.51 30.01
C GLY A 479 1.08 12.69 29.02
N ALA A 480 0.34 12.58 27.92
CA ALA A 480 0.09 13.67 26.99
C ALA A 480 -1.34 14.20 27.09
N ARG A 481 -1.52 15.50 26.85
CA ARG A 481 -2.81 16.14 26.59
C ARG A 481 -3.15 16.00 25.11
N MET A 482 -4.28 15.36 24.85
CA MET A 482 -4.90 15.19 23.55
C MET A 482 -5.95 16.28 23.38
N LEU A 483 -5.64 17.23 22.49
CA LEU A 483 -6.49 18.37 22.18
C LEU A 483 -7.25 18.09 20.90
N LYS A 484 -8.55 18.34 20.88
CA LYS A 484 -9.39 18.24 19.68
C LYS A 484 -10.32 19.43 19.58
N GLY A 485 -10.56 19.87 18.36
CA GLY A 485 -11.51 20.94 18.11
C GLY A 485 -11.62 21.27 16.63
N TRP A 486 -11.95 22.51 16.34
CA TRP A 486 -11.97 23.06 14.98
C TRP A 486 -11.58 24.53 14.98
N ALA A 487 -11.00 24.99 13.88
CA ALA A 487 -10.48 26.35 13.75
C ALA A 487 -10.68 26.88 12.33
N ILE A 488 -11.16 28.12 12.22
CA ILE A 488 -11.43 28.81 10.96
C ILE A 488 -11.19 30.31 11.09
N SER A 489 -10.72 30.95 10.01
CA SER A 489 -10.68 32.39 9.84
C SER A 489 -11.46 32.78 8.58
N GLY A 490 -12.69 33.29 8.74
CA GLY A 490 -13.55 33.59 7.62
C GLY A 490 -13.98 32.35 6.86
N ILE A 491 -13.45 32.17 5.64
CA ILE A 491 -13.65 30.96 4.82
C ILE A 491 -12.38 30.10 4.75
N GLU A 492 -11.33 30.51 5.46
CA GLU A 492 -10.00 29.91 5.36
C GLU A 492 -9.76 28.94 6.53
N ARG A 493 -9.32 27.73 6.19
CA ARG A 493 -8.89 26.72 7.17
C ARG A 493 -7.49 27.00 7.70
N ALA A 494 -7.22 26.51 8.91
CA ALA A 494 -5.88 26.55 9.49
C ALA A 494 -4.92 25.69 8.64
N ARG A 495 -3.70 26.18 8.45
CA ARG A 495 -2.62 25.48 7.71
C ARG A 495 -1.73 24.63 8.62
N CYS A 496 -1.62 25.00 9.89
CA CYS A 496 -0.96 24.19 10.92
C CYS A 496 -1.46 24.57 12.32
N ALA A 497 -1.15 23.73 13.31
CA ALA A 497 -1.42 23.97 14.72
C ALA A 497 -0.18 23.70 15.58
N ALA A 498 0.16 24.63 16.46
CA ALA A 498 1.25 24.52 17.43
C ALA A 498 0.71 24.67 18.86
N VAL A 499 1.34 24.01 19.83
CA VAL A 499 0.99 24.16 21.25
C VAL A 499 2.17 24.78 21.99
N LEU A 500 1.91 25.88 22.69
CA LEU A 500 2.91 26.68 23.38
C LEU A 500 2.67 26.68 24.88
N ASP A 501 3.76 26.79 25.64
CA ASP A 501 3.69 27.13 27.06
C ASP A 501 3.56 28.65 27.28
N GLN A 502 3.54 29.07 28.54
CA GLN A 502 3.47 30.49 28.92
C GLN A 502 4.67 31.31 28.43
N SER A 503 5.85 30.69 28.28
CA SER A 503 7.09 31.36 27.89
C SER A 503 7.21 31.62 26.38
N GLY A 504 6.25 31.10 25.60
CA GLY A 504 6.27 31.12 24.14
C GLY A 504 7.12 29.98 23.55
N THR A 505 7.42 28.95 24.33
CA THR A 505 8.14 27.77 23.84
C THR A 505 7.13 26.79 23.24
N VAL A 506 7.41 26.27 22.05
CA VAL A 506 6.63 25.23 21.40
C VAL A 506 6.85 23.91 22.13
N VAL A 507 5.82 23.44 22.84
CA VAL A 507 5.85 22.20 23.64
C VAL A 507 5.12 21.04 22.97
N GLY A 508 4.40 21.31 21.88
CA GLY A 508 3.65 20.31 21.15
C GLY A 508 3.13 20.87 19.83
N GLY A 509 2.30 20.10 19.16
CA GLY A 509 1.75 20.49 17.86
C GLY A 509 0.68 19.52 17.39
N GLY A 510 0.11 19.84 16.25
CA GLY A 510 -1.07 19.16 15.77
C GLY A 510 -1.19 19.09 14.27
N VAL A 511 -2.24 18.40 13.89
CA VAL A 511 -2.69 18.18 12.53
C VAL A 511 -4.00 18.94 12.34
N VAL A 512 -4.13 19.58 11.19
CA VAL A 512 -5.32 20.31 10.74
C VAL A 512 -5.94 19.56 9.56
N ASP A 513 -6.95 20.13 8.91
CA ASP A 513 -7.61 19.53 7.75
C ASP A 513 -8.36 18.22 8.09
N ILE A 514 -8.86 18.10 9.33
CA ILE A 514 -9.67 16.95 9.74
C ILE A 514 -11.15 17.23 9.40
N PRO A 515 -11.83 16.37 8.63
CA PRO A 515 -13.25 16.54 8.32
C PRO A 515 -14.10 16.60 9.60
N ARG A 516 -15.02 17.58 9.67
CA ARG A 516 -15.91 17.83 10.81
C ARG A 516 -17.27 18.29 10.30
N SER A 517 -18.14 17.32 9.97
CA SER A 517 -19.48 17.61 9.43
C SER A 517 -20.35 18.43 10.39
N ASP A 518 -20.11 18.30 11.70
CA ASP A 518 -20.77 19.09 12.75
C ASP A 518 -20.30 20.56 12.75
N ALA A 519 -19.00 20.82 12.57
CA ALA A 519 -18.48 22.17 12.42
C ALA A 519 -18.92 22.82 11.08
N GLU A 520 -18.95 22.03 10.01
CA GLU A 520 -19.43 22.46 8.67
C GLU A 520 -20.92 22.83 8.70
N ALA A 521 -21.75 22.13 9.50
CA ALA A 521 -23.17 22.44 9.63
C ALA A 521 -23.45 23.81 10.29
N VAL A 522 -22.59 24.26 11.20
CA VAL A 522 -22.70 25.58 11.86
C VAL A 522 -21.99 26.69 11.10
N THR A 523 -21.31 26.36 9.99
CA THR A 523 -20.58 27.31 9.14
C THR A 523 -20.88 27.11 7.64
N PRO A 524 -22.11 27.42 7.17
CA PRO A 524 -22.53 27.12 5.80
C PRO A 524 -21.71 27.87 4.74
N GLY A 525 -21.30 27.18 3.67
CA GLY A 525 -20.60 27.77 2.52
C GLY A 525 -19.08 27.78 2.62
N ILE A 526 -18.50 26.99 3.52
CA ILE A 526 -17.08 26.98 3.87
C ILE A 526 -16.39 25.68 3.40
N GLU A 527 -15.06 25.75 3.19
CA GLU A 527 -14.21 24.59 2.92
C GLU A 527 -14.35 23.47 3.96
N SER A 528 -14.30 22.22 3.51
CA SER A 528 -14.23 21.05 4.40
C SER A 528 -12.87 20.98 5.12
N GLY A 529 -12.83 20.25 6.24
CA GLY A 529 -11.58 20.03 6.97
C GLY A 529 -11.29 21.06 8.08
N LEU A 530 -12.32 21.60 8.72
CA LEU A 530 -12.18 22.60 9.78
C LEU A 530 -11.58 22.05 11.09
N GLY A 531 -11.54 20.73 11.24
CA GLY A 531 -11.07 20.08 12.46
C GLY A 531 -9.56 20.12 12.63
N PHE A 532 -9.14 20.11 13.89
CA PHE A 532 -7.76 19.85 14.27
C PHE A 532 -7.68 18.85 15.43
N GLN A 533 -6.52 18.23 15.54
CA GLN A 533 -6.09 17.49 16.72
C GLN A 533 -4.66 17.89 17.05
N ALA A 534 -4.30 17.98 18.32
CA ALA A 534 -2.95 18.31 18.74
C ALA A 534 -2.56 17.52 19.99
N VAL A 535 -1.26 17.35 20.19
CA VAL A 535 -0.69 16.67 21.35
C VAL A 535 0.36 17.55 22.01
N ALA A 536 0.35 17.57 23.34
CA ALA A 536 1.31 18.29 24.17
C ALA A 536 1.56 17.54 25.50
N PRO A 537 2.66 17.81 26.23
CA PRO A 537 2.88 17.22 27.54
C PRO A 537 1.77 17.59 28.53
N ALA A 538 1.37 16.67 29.41
CA ALA A 538 0.38 16.92 30.46
C ALA A 538 0.89 17.75 31.64
N ARG A 539 1.90 18.61 31.43
CA ARG A 539 2.55 19.39 32.49
C ARG A 539 1.57 20.38 33.15
N PRO A 540 1.73 20.66 34.46
CA PRO A 540 0.99 21.72 35.13
C PRO A 540 1.37 23.08 34.53
N GLY A 541 0.38 23.83 34.07
CA GLY A 541 0.54 25.15 33.48
C GLY A 541 -0.47 25.42 32.36
N PRO A 542 -0.84 26.68 32.13
CA PRO A 542 -1.72 27.02 31.03
C PRO A 542 -0.95 26.90 29.71
N LEU A 543 -1.50 26.09 28.82
CA LEU A 543 -1.04 25.98 27.45
C LEU A 543 -1.81 26.96 26.58
N ARG A 544 -1.23 27.30 25.42
CA ARG A 544 -1.87 28.08 24.38
C ARG A 544 -1.81 27.29 23.08
N VAL A 545 -2.92 27.25 22.34
CA VAL A 545 -2.95 26.64 21.01
C VAL A 545 -2.89 27.77 19.99
N ALA A 546 -1.94 27.68 19.08
CA ALA A 546 -1.77 28.62 17.99
C ALA A 546 -2.07 27.96 16.64
N PHE A 547 -2.74 28.71 15.78
CA PHE A 547 -3.16 28.29 14.45
C PHE A 547 -2.61 29.28 13.43
N GLN A 548 -2.01 28.74 12.36
CA GLN A 548 -1.55 29.57 11.26
C GLN A 548 -2.63 29.61 10.17
N PHE A 549 -3.19 30.78 9.90
CA PHE A 549 -4.08 31.03 8.78
C PHE A 549 -3.35 31.79 7.67
N PRO A 550 -3.91 31.91 6.45
CA PRO A 550 -3.33 32.77 5.41
C PRO A 550 -3.15 34.24 5.84
N ASP A 551 -3.99 34.72 6.76
CA ASP A 551 -3.91 36.08 7.32
C ASP A 551 -2.99 36.25 8.55
N GLY A 552 -2.33 35.18 8.99
CA GLY A 552 -1.35 35.18 10.07
C GLY A 552 -1.67 34.23 11.23
N TRP A 553 -0.89 34.38 12.30
CA TRP A 553 -0.98 33.55 13.51
C TRP A 553 -2.09 34.03 14.43
N TRP A 554 -2.92 33.09 14.85
CA TRP A 554 -3.95 33.25 15.88
C TRP A 554 -3.62 32.36 17.06
N ILE A 555 -3.76 32.87 18.29
CA ILE A 555 -3.43 32.14 19.51
C ILE A 555 -4.59 32.19 20.51
N ARG A 556 -4.82 31.07 21.19
CA ARG A 556 -5.87 30.91 22.18
C ARG A 556 -5.33 30.24 23.44
N PRO A 557 -5.49 30.84 24.63
CA PRO A 557 -5.25 30.16 25.90
C PRO A 557 -6.20 28.98 26.10
N LEU A 558 -5.68 27.85 26.57
CA LEU A 558 -6.52 26.75 27.04
C LEU A 558 -7.12 27.12 28.39
N THR A 559 -8.45 27.09 28.47
CA THR A 559 -9.22 27.28 29.70
C THR A 559 -9.36 25.96 30.47
N GLU A 560 -9.58 26.01 31.79
CA GLU A 560 -9.74 24.82 32.64
C GLU A 560 -10.95 23.95 32.28
N LYS A 561 -11.94 24.51 31.57
CA LYS A 561 -13.11 23.79 31.07
C LYS A 561 -13.12 23.78 29.54
N PRO A 562 -13.38 22.64 28.89
CA PRO A 562 -13.64 22.59 27.45
C PRO A 562 -14.86 23.44 27.13
N GLN A 563 -14.77 24.26 26.09
CA GLN A 563 -15.90 25.05 25.62
C GLN A 563 -16.53 24.31 24.45
N VAL A 564 -17.80 23.91 24.60
CA VAL A 564 -18.56 23.27 23.52
C VAL A 564 -19.35 24.38 22.82
N ALA A 565 -18.99 24.70 21.59
CA ALA A 565 -19.85 25.48 20.71
C ALA A 565 -21.16 24.71 20.52
N ARG A 566 -22.29 25.29 20.97
CA ARG A 566 -23.62 24.74 20.74
C ARG A 566 -24.16 25.17 19.40
#